data_AF-A0A365TAY1-F1
#
_entry.id   AF-A0A365TAY1-F1
#
_cell.length_a   1.000
_cell.length_b   1.000
_cell.length_c   1.000
_cell.angle_alpha   90.00
_cell.angle_beta   90.00
_cell.angle_gamma   90.00
#
_symmetry.space_group_name_H-M   'P 1'
#
loop_
_entity.id
_entity.type
_entity.pdbx_description
1 polymer ?
#
loop_
_entity_poly.entity_id
_entity_poly.type
_entity_poly.pdbx_seq_one_letter_code
_entity_poly.pdbx_strand_id
1 'polypeptide(L)' 'MTEVSIPKSLYTKIESLAKELNGFDGPDELIKYILSESAAEIEENAVENVGETVEEDAVQERLEQLGYVE' A
#
# COMPACT_ATOMS: atom_id res chain seq x y z
N MET A 1 -5.67 11.80 -19.39
CA MET A 1 -6.53 11.25 -18.33
C MET A 1 -6.72 9.78 -18.62
N THR A 2 -6.63 8.95 -17.59
CA THR A 2 -6.87 7.51 -17.66
C THR A 2 -8.20 7.24 -16.98
N GLU A 3 -9.04 6.40 -17.58
CA GLU A 3 -10.36 6.07 -17.04
C GLU A 3 -10.29 4.74 -16.28
N VAL A 4 -10.94 4.69 -15.12
CA VAL A 4 -11.08 3.48 -14.29
C VAL A 4 -12.55 3.25 -14.03
N SER A 5 -13.03 2.04 -14.27
CA SER A 5 -14.42 1.67 -14.00
C SER A 5 -14.53 1.07 -12.62
N ILE A 6 -15.38 1.67 -11.78
CA ILE A 6 -15.66 1.22 -10.42
C ILE A 6 -17.14 0.88 -10.27
N PRO A 7 -17.48 -0.16 -9.48
CA PRO A 7 -18.87 -0.49 -9.20
C PRO A 7 -19.63 0.71 -8.63
N LYS A 8 -20.85 0.93 -9.12
CA LYS A 8 -21.68 2.07 -8.67
C LYS A 8 -21.92 2.06 -7.17
N SER A 9 -22.08 0.88 -6.57
CA SER A 9 -22.24 0.71 -5.12
C SER A 9 -21.03 1.22 -4.33
N LEU A 10 -19.82 1.02 -4.86
CA LEU A 10 -18.59 1.50 -4.23
C LEU A 10 -18.49 3.02 -4.37
N TYR A 11 -18.74 3.56 -5.56
CA TYR A 11 -18.74 5.00 -5.80
C TYR A 11 -19.73 5.73 -4.88
N THR A 12 -20.96 5.20 -4.71
CA THR A 12 -21.95 5.79 -3.80
C THR A 12 -21.46 5.81 -2.35
N LYS A 13 -20.77 4.76 -1.88
CA LYS A 13 -20.18 4.76 -0.53
C LYS A 13 -19.12 5.84 -0.38
N ILE A 14 -18.24 5.97 -1.38
CA ILE A 14 -17.20 6.99 -1.40
C ILE A 14 -17.81 8.39 -1.44
N GLU A 15 -18.88 8.59 -2.22
CA GLU A 15 -19.60 9.86 -2.27
C GLU A 15 -20.20 10.23 -0.91
N SER A 16 -20.78 9.27 -0.19
CA SER A 16 -21.24 9.48 1.19
C SER A 16 -20.08 9.83 2.12
N LEU A 17 -18.97 9.09 2.05
CA LEU A 17 -17.78 9.34 2.87
C LEU A 17 -17.17 10.72 2.60
N ALA A 18 -17.07 11.15 1.34
CA ALA A 18 -16.54 12.47 0.98
C ALA A 18 -17.41 13.63 1.54
N LYS A 19 -18.71 13.40 1.78
CA LYS A 19 -19.60 14.39 2.41
C LYS A 19 -19.46 14.40 3.93
N GLU A 20 -19.14 13.26 4.54
CA GLU A 20 -18.96 13.12 5.99
C GLU A 20 -17.57 13.57 6.45
N LEU A 21 -16.54 13.31 5.63
CA LEU A 21 -15.17 13.72 5.88
C LEU A 21 -14.98 15.17 5.44
N ASN A 22 -14.55 16.03 6.37
CA ASN A 22 -14.14 17.38 6.03
C ASN A 22 -12.79 17.34 5.31
N GLY A 23 -12.64 18.09 4.22
CA GLY A 23 -11.37 18.24 3.50
C GLY A 23 -11.34 17.67 2.08
N PHE A 24 -12.48 17.22 1.56
CA PHE A 24 -12.61 16.80 0.16
C PHE A 24 -13.71 17.60 -0.53
N ASP A 25 -13.42 18.13 -1.72
CA ASP A 25 -14.36 18.86 -2.57
C ASP A 25 -15.32 17.92 -3.32
N GLY A 26 -15.08 16.60 -3.27
CA GLY A 26 -15.95 15.60 -3.86
C GLY A 26 -15.38 14.17 -3.85
N PRO A 27 -16.15 13.20 -4.39
CA PRO A 27 -15.76 11.79 -4.44
C PRO A 27 -14.48 11.56 -5.25
N ASP A 28 -14.26 12.31 -6.33
CA ASP A 28 -13.08 12.15 -7.19
C ASP A 28 -11.77 12.50 -6.46
N GLU A 29 -11.80 13.49 -5.56
CA GLU A 29 -10.64 13.86 -4.77
C GLU A 29 -10.33 12.79 -3.73
N LEU A 30 -11.37 12.28 -3.05
CA LEU A 30 -11.23 11.17 -2.12
C LEU A 30 -10.71 9.90 -2.81
N ILE A 31 -11.18 9.60 -4.03
CA ILE A 31 -10.69 8.46 -4.83
C ILE A 31 -9.19 8.62 -5.13
N LYS A 32 -8.76 9.81 -5.54
CA LYS A 32 -7.35 10.09 -5.81
C LYS A 32 -6.50 9.89 -4.57
N TYR A 33 -6.94 10.42 -3.43
CA TYR A 33 -6.26 10.27 -2.16
C TYR A 33 -6.12 8.79 -1.75
N ILE A 34 -7.22 8.02 -1.79
CA ILE A 34 -7.19 6.59 -1.46
C ILE A 34 -6.23 5.84 -2.38
N LEU A 35 -6.28 6.09 -3.70
CA LEU A 35 -5.40 5.41 -4.64
C LEU A 35 -3.94 5.80 -4.45
N SER A 36 -3.62 7.05 -4.09
CA SER A 36 -2.24 7.46 -3.82
C SER A 36 -1.69 6.84 -2.54
N GLU A 37 -2.46 6.85 -1.46
CA GLU A 37 -2.03 6.26 -0.18
C GLU A 37 -1.87 4.75 -0.31
N SER A 38 -2.82 4.06 -0.95
CA SER A 38 -2.71 2.61 -1.18
C SER A 38 -1.54 2.26 -2.10
N ALA A 39 -1.22 3.08 -3.10
CA ALA A 39 -0.03 2.87 -3.92
C ALA A 39 1.25 3.00 -3.10
N ALA A 40 1.34 4.06 -2.27
CA ALA A 40 2.49 4.27 -1.39
C ALA A 40 2.67 3.13 -0.38
N GLU A 41 1.58 2.66 0.24
CA GLU A 41 1.59 1.54 1.17
C GLU A 41 2.04 0.25 0.48
N ILE A 42 1.57 -0.02 -0.75
CA ILE A 42 2.01 -1.20 -1.52
C ILE A 42 3.49 -1.10 -1.89
N GLU A 43 3.98 0.08 -2.27
CA GLU A 43 5.39 0.30 -2.58
C GLU A 43 6.28 0.13 -1.34
N GLU A 44 5.88 0.70 -0.20
CA GLU A 44 6.59 0.57 1.07
C GLU A 44 6.63 -0.90 1.51
N ASN A 45 5.50 -1.60 1.54
CA ASN A 45 5.46 -3.02 1.89
C ASN A 45 6.28 -3.87 0.89
N ALA A 46 6.28 -3.55 -0.40
CA ALA A 46 7.11 -4.25 -1.36
C ALA A 46 8.60 -4.04 -1.09
N VAL A 47 9.00 -2.83 -0.70
CA VAL A 47 10.38 -2.51 -0.30
C VAL A 47 10.75 -3.17 1.03
N GLU A 48 9.86 -3.16 2.03
CA GLU A 48 10.07 -3.82 3.32
C GLU A 48 10.19 -5.34 3.15
N ASN A 49 9.33 -5.99 2.36
CA ASN A 49 9.45 -7.43 2.10
C ASN A 49 10.78 -7.78 1.39
N VAL A 50 11.23 -6.94 0.45
CA VAL A 50 12.53 -7.14 -0.21
C VAL A 50 13.68 -6.90 0.76
N GLY A 51 13.58 -5.87 1.61
CA GLY A 51 14.57 -5.56 2.65
C GLY A 51 14.68 -6.66 3.70
N GLU A 52 13.55 -7.15 4.21
CA GLU A 52 13.47 -8.23 5.19
C GLU A 52 14.04 -9.53 4.61
N THR A 53 13.75 -9.86 3.34
CA THR A 53 14.35 -11.02 2.66
C THR A 53 15.89 -10.89 2.57
N VAL A 54 16.40 -9.71 2.19
CA VAL A 54 17.85 -9.47 2.09
C VAL A 54 18.54 -9.50 3.47
N GLU A 55 17.88 -8.98 4.51
CA GLU A 55 18.40 -9.03 5.88
C GLU A 55 18.39 -10.45 6.45
N GLU A 56 17.34 -11.24 6.20
CA GLU A 56 17.28 -12.65 6.60
C GLU A 56 18.38 -13.48 5.94
N ASP A 57 18.59 -13.34 4.63
CA ASP A 57 19.66 -14.04 3.90
C ASP A 57 21.05 -13.66 4.45
N ALA A 58 21.28 -12.38 4.72
CA ALA A 58 22.55 -11.89 5.28
C ALA A 58 22.79 -12.38 6.72
N VAL A 59 21.73 -12.45 7.53
CA VAL A 59 21.79 -13.03 8.88
C VAL A 59 22.04 -14.54 8.79
N GLN A 60 21.37 -15.24 7.88
CA GLN A 60 21.54 -16.67 7.69
C GLN A 60 22.96 -17.02 7.24
N GLU A 61 23.50 -16.36 6.20
CA GLU A 61 24.91 -16.55 5.78
C GLU A 61 25.88 -16.32 6.94
N ARG A 62 25.62 -15.32 7.78
CA ARG A 62 26.47 -15.01 8.92
C ARG A 62 26.39 -16.08 10.00
N LEU A 63 25.21 -16.62 10.26
CA LEU A 63 25.01 -17.69 11.23
C LEU A 63 25.60 -19.02 10.75
N GLU A 64 25.52 -19.31 9.45
CA GLU A 64 26.20 -20.44 8.80
C GLU A 64 27.73 -20.33 8.92
N GLN A 65 28.30 -19.13 8.65
CA GLN A 65 29.73 -18.86 8.84
C GLN A 65 30.21 -19.05 10.28
N LEU A 66 29.33 -18.81 11.25
CA LEU A 66 29.61 -18.99 12.68
C LEU A 66 29.28 -20.40 13.17
N GLY A 67 28.71 -21.26 12.32
CA GLY A 67 28.36 -22.65 12.62
C GLY A 67 27.17 -22.81 13.56
N TYR A 68 26.28 -21.81 13.64
CA TYR A 68 25.07 -21.87 14.47
C TYR A 68 23.89 -22.56 13.77
N VAL A 69 23.94 -22.71 12.45
CA VAL A 69 22.93 -23.38 11.59
C VAL A 69 23.63 -24.09 10.43
N GLU A 70 23.01 -25.17 9.92
CA GLU A 70 23.45 -26.03 8.79
C GLU A 70 22.50 -25.91 7.60
#